data_AF-A0A4V2FQE9-F1
#
_entry.id   AF-A0A4V2FQE9-F1
#
_cell.length_a   1.000
_cell.length_b   1.000
_cell.length_c   1.000
_cell.angle_alpha   90.00
_cell.angle_beta   90.00
_cell.angle_gamma   90.00
#
_symmetry.space_group_name_H-M   'P 1'
#
loop_
_entity.id
_entity.type
_entity.pdbx_description
1 polymer ?
#
loop_
_entity_poly.entity_id
_entity_poly.type
_entity_poly.pdbx_seq_one_letter_code
_entity_poly.pdbx_strand_id
1 'polypeptide(L)'
;MPEIANPQLRGAVDHLITQVTPENVLDVRRVLLQEVVDLQTTIDRYDKQGDYRPTGPAATGGMGTPGVGFHVGHCSGDPISGPAAISFNRKIDGIVDGCKAYVADLNTAAESLAAIARNYDIAEDAIQTSFASVSLTW
;
A
#
# COMPACT_ATOMS: atom_id res chain seq x y z
N MET A 1 6.16 19.21 7.27
CA MET A 1 5.21 18.08 7.35
C MET A 1 5.33 17.29 6.06
N PRO A 2 5.21 15.95 6.07
CA PRO A 2 5.08 15.18 4.84
C PRO A 2 3.88 15.71 4.05
N GLU A 3 4.00 15.74 2.72
CA GLU A 3 3.01 16.27 1.79
C GLU A 3 2.46 15.13 0.94
N ILE A 4 1.13 15.12 0.70
CA ILE A 4 0.47 14.13 -0.15
C ILE A 4 0.98 14.28 -1.59
N ALA A 5 1.74 13.32 -2.10
CA ALA A 5 2.36 13.38 -3.41
C ALA A 5 1.35 13.18 -4.55
N ASN A 6 0.33 12.35 -4.34
CA ASN A 6 -0.71 12.08 -5.33
C ASN A 6 -1.70 13.26 -5.43
N PRO A 7 -1.81 13.95 -6.58
CA PRO A 7 -2.66 15.13 -6.72
C PRO A 7 -4.15 14.81 -6.67
N GLN A 8 -4.56 13.62 -7.10
CA GLN A 8 -5.96 13.19 -7.04
C GLN A 8 -6.36 12.93 -5.58
N LEU A 9 -5.50 12.25 -4.83
CA LEU A 9 -5.72 12.03 -3.40
C LEU A 9 -5.70 13.35 -2.63
N ARG A 10 -4.78 14.26 -2.96
CA ARG A 10 -4.72 15.59 -2.36
C ARG A 10 -6.05 16.33 -2.50
N GLY A 11 -6.59 16.41 -3.72
CA GLY A 11 -7.89 17.05 -3.96
C GLY A 11 -9.04 16.38 -3.22
N ALA A 12 -9.03 15.04 -3.12
CA ALA A 12 -10.01 14.29 -2.34
C ALA A 12 -9.90 14.56 -0.83
N VAL A 13 -8.67 14.64 -0.30
CA VAL A 13 -8.39 14.92 1.11
C VAL A 13 -8.75 16.35 1.47
N ASP A 14 -8.43 17.34 0.63
CA ASP A 14 -8.83 18.73 0.83
C ASP A 14 -10.36 18.83 0.92
N HIS A 15 -11.07 18.17 0.00
CA HIS A 15 -12.54 18.13 0.02
C HIS A 15 -13.07 17.46 1.29
N LEU A 16 -12.50 16.32 1.67
CA LEU A 16 -12.86 15.59 2.88
C LEU A 16 -12.65 16.44 4.14
N ILE A 17 -11.52 17.12 4.27
CA ILE A 17 -11.21 18.01 5.40
C ILE A 17 -12.27 19.10 5.57
N THR A 18 -12.84 19.63 4.48
CA THR A 18 -13.90 20.65 4.57
C THR A 18 -15.23 20.12 5.13
N GLN A 19 -15.43 18.80 5.16
CA GLN A 19 -16.66 18.14 5.63
C GLN A 19 -16.51 17.47 6.99
N VAL A 20 -15.29 17.47 7.54
CA VAL A 20 -14.97 16.80 8.80
C VAL A 20 -15.39 17.67 9.98
N THR A 21 -16.18 17.09 10.88
CA THR A 21 -16.72 17.70 12.08
C THR A 21 -16.15 17.00 13.33
N PRO A 22 -16.30 17.58 14.53
CA PRO A 22 -15.89 16.92 15.78
C PRO A 22 -16.50 15.53 15.95
N GLU A 23 -17.72 15.34 15.47
CA GLU A 23 -18.47 14.09 15.63
C GLU A 23 -17.98 12.97 14.71
N ASN A 24 -17.40 13.31 13.54
CA ASN A 24 -17.05 12.31 12.52
C ASN A 24 -15.54 12.15 12.27
N VAL A 25 -14.70 13.07 12.75
CA VAL A 25 -13.26 13.10 12.43
C VAL A 25 -12.54 11.79 12.76
N LEU A 26 -12.87 11.17 13.90
CA LEU A 26 -12.25 9.91 14.31
C LEU A 26 -12.72 8.72 13.46
N ASP A 27 -13.97 8.72 13.01
CA ASP A 27 -14.51 7.66 12.16
C ASP A 27 -13.90 7.75 10.75
N VAL A 28 -13.82 8.95 10.20
CA VAL A 28 -13.18 9.19 8.89
C VAL A 28 -11.70 8.80 8.93
N ARG A 29 -11.00 9.17 10.00
CA ARG A 29 -9.60 8.76 10.20
C ARG A 29 -9.47 7.24 10.28
N ARG A 30 -10.36 6.56 10.99
CA ARG A 30 -10.37 5.09 11.10
C ARG A 30 -10.52 4.41 9.75
N VAL A 31 -11.41 4.91 8.89
CA VAL A 31 -11.61 4.37 7.53
C VAL A 31 -10.34 4.50 6.70
N LEU A 32 -9.66 5.66 6.73
CA LEU A 32 -8.40 5.83 6.01
C LEU A 32 -7.31 4.87 6.51
N LEU A 33 -7.22 4.66 7.82
CA LEU A 33 -6.25 3.74 8.40
C LEU A 33 -6.57 2.28 8.08
N GLN A 34 -7.85 1.91 7.99
CA GLN A 34 -8.25 0.57 7.55
C GLN A 34 -7.81 0.32 6.10
N GLU A 35 -8.02 1.29 5.20
CA GLU A 35 -7.55 1.18 3.82
C GLU A 35 -6.02 1.06 3.74
N VAL A 36 -5.29 1.79 4.57
CA VAL A 36 -3.83 1.64 4.72
C VAL A 36 -3.48 0.19 5.09
N VAL A 37 -4.15 -0.40 6.08
CA VAL A 37 -3.88 -1.78 6.49
C VAL A 37 -4.20 -2.78 5.40
N ASP A 38 -5.33 -2.63 4.71
CA ASP A 38 -5.76 -3.56 3.66
C ASP A 38 -4.79 -3.53 2.47
N LEU A 39 -4.34 -2.33 2.08
CA LEU A 39 -3.34 -2.14 1.03
C LEU A 39 -1.96 -2.62 1.47
N GLN A 40 -1.51 -2.28 2.68
CA GLN A 40 -0.23 -2.73 3.20
C GLN A 40 -0.18 -4.25 3.33
N THR A 41 -1.26 -4.90 3.79
CA THR A 41 -1.36 -6.36 3.83
C THR A 41 -1.26 -6.97 2.43
N THR A 42 -1.78 -6.29 1.42
CA THR A 42 -1.69 -6.74 0.02
C THR A 42 -0.27 -6.57 -0.53
N ILE A 43 0.40 -5.46 -0.19
CA ILE A 43 1.81 -5.21 -0.52
C ILE A 43 2.74 -6.20 0.21
N ASP A 44 2.50 -6.46 1.49
CA ASP A 44 3.31 -7.37 2.29
C ASP A 44 3.20 -8.81 1.80
N ARG A 45 2.02 -9.23 1.34
CA ARG A 45 1.86 -10.53 0.67
C ARG A 45 2.73 -10.62 -0.58
N TYR A 46 2.88 -9.52 -1.31
CA TYR A 46 3.78 -9.44 -2.45
C TYR A 46 5.26 -9.50 -2.03
N ASP A 47 5.68 -8.68 -1.07
CA ASP A 47 7.08 -8.61 -0.62
C ASP A 47 7.51 -9.91 0.09
N LYS A 48 6.63 -10.58 0.86
CA LYS A 48 6.95 -11.83 1.59
C LYS A 48 6.89 -13.08 0.73
N GLN A 49 6.14 -13.10 -0.37
CA GLN A 49 6.31 -14.15 -1.38
C GLN A 49 7.65 -14.02 -2.13
N GLY A 50 8.40 -12.94 -1.86
CA GLY A 50 9.82 -12.63 -2.11
C GLY A 50 10.85 -13.74 -1.89
N ASP A 51 10.63 -14.60 -0.90
CA ASP A 51 11.69 -15.44 -0.31
C ASP A 51 11.83 -16.83 -0.96
N TYR A 52 11.41 -16.99 -2.22
CA TYR A 52 11.70 -18.20 -2.98
C TYR A 52 13.17 -18.19 -3.43
N ARG A 53 14.02 -18.84 -2.63
CA ARG A 53 15.37 -19.26 -3.04
C ARG A 53 15.28 -20.60 -3.78
N PRO A 54 15.66 -20.69 -5.06
CA PRO A 54 15.79 -21.99 -5.71
C PRO A 54 16.94 -22.74 -5.03
N THR A 55 16.64 -23.78 -4.26
CA THR A 55 17.64 -24.62 -3.58
C THR A 55 18.21 -25.72 -4.48
N GLY A 56 18.26 -25.49 -5.79
CA GLY A 56 18.74 -26.47 -6.77
C GLY A 56 19.41 -25.83 -7.98
N PRO A 57 20.31 -26.55 -8.68
CA PRO A 57 20.94 -26.06 -9.89
C PRO A 57 19.84 -25.74 -10.92
N ALA A 58 19.98 -24.58 -11.58
CA ALA A 58 19.07 -24.14 -12.62
C ALA A 58 18.95 -25.24 -13.69
N ALA A 59 17.85 -25.99 -13.65
CA ALA A 59 17.56 -26.98 -14.64
C ALA A 59 17.39 -26.27 -15.98
N THR A 60 18.27 -26.58 -16.93
CA THR A 60 18.14 -26.21 -18.33
C THR A 60 16.77 -26.62 -18.86
N GLY A 61 15.89 -25.64 -19.12
CA GLY A 61 14.81 -25.74 -20.10
C GLY A 61 13.49 -26.39 -19.67
N GLY A 62 12.90 -26.02 -18.52
CA GLY A 62 11.52 -26.42 -18.17
C GLY A 62 10.56 -25.24 -18.05
N MET A 63 9.39 -25.31 -18.69
CA MET A 63 8.25 -24.41 -18.42
C MET A 63 7.85 -24.47 -16.95
N GLY A 64 7.42 -23.34 -16.37
CA GLY A 64 6.62 -23.34 -15.15
C GLY A 64 7.37 -23.14 -13.83
N THR A 65 8.59 -22.58 -13.85
CA THR A 65 9.18 -22.09 -12.58
C THR A 65 8.35 -20.88 -12.13
N PRO A 66 7.66 -20.94 -10.98
CA PRO A 66 6.84 -19.82 -10.54
C PRO A 66 7.74 -18.61 -10.27
N GLY A 67 7.22 -17.43 -10.63
CA GLY A 67 7.82 -16.19 -10.17
C GLY A 67 7.53 -15.98 -8.69
N VAL A 68 8.04 -14.87 -8.17
CA VAL A 68 7.99 -14.50 -6.76
C VAL A 68 6.87 -13.47 -6.59
N GLY A 69 5.94 -13.72 -5.66
CA GLY A 69 4.75 -12.86 -5.52
C GLY A 69 3.89 -12.80 -6.78
N PHE A 70 3.72 -11.61 -7.35
CA PHE A 70 2.98 -11.39 -8.60
C PHE A 70 3.86 -11.48 -9.85
N HIS A 71 5.18 -11.67 -9.72
CA HIS A 71 6.07 -11.69 -10.88
C HIS A 71 5.82 -12.89 -11.78
N VAL A 72 5.94 -12.65 -13.08
CA VAL A 72 6.02 -13.69 -14.09
C VAL A 72 7.36 -14.41 -13.93
N GLY A 73 7.27 -15.73 -13.76
CA GLY A 73 8.41 -16.62 -13.62
C GLY A 73 9.10 -16.95 -14.95
N HIS A 74 9.82 -18.07 -14.99
CA HIS A 74 10.57 -18.44 -16.19
C HIS A 74 9.64 -18.73 -17.38
N CYS A 75 9.84 -18.00 -18.46
CA CYS A 75 9.09 -18.11 -19.70
C CYS A 75 9.68 -19.17 -20.64
N SER A 76 8.87 -19.65 -21.60
CA SER A 76 9.34 -20.53 -22.67
C SER A 76 10.43 -19.86 -23.53
N GLY A 77 11.28 -20.67 -24.15
CA GLY A 77 12.39 -20.23 -25.00
C GLY A 77 11.98 -19.67 -26.37
N ASP A 78 10.70 -19.36 -26.58
CA ASP A 78 10.24 -18.68 -27.78
C ASP A 78 10.71 -17.20 -27.75
N PRO A 79 10.83 -16.55 -28.92
CA PRO A 79 11.42 -15.22 -29.00
C PRO A 79 10.59 -14.11 -28.33
N ILE A 80 9.36 -14.38 -27.88
CA ILE A 80 8.44 -13.38 -27.34
C ILE A 80 8.34 -13.47 -25.82
N SER A 81 8.26 -14.68 -25.26
CA SER A 81 7.87 -14.85 -23.86
C SER A 81 8.90 -14.29 -22.87
N GLY A 82 10.20 -14.40 -23.13
CA GLY A 82 11.25 -13.79 -22.29
C GLY A 82 11.13 -12.25 -22.19
N PRO A 83 11.16 -11.52 -23.32
CA PRO A 83 10.92 -10.07 -23.35
C PRO A 83 9.57 -9.64 -22.75
N ALA A 84 8.52 -10.47 -22.91
CA ALA A 84 7.21 -10.21 -22.33
C ALA A 84 7.26 -10.28 -20.79
N ALA A 85 7.88 -11.31 -20.20
CA ALA A 85 8.06 -11.42 -18.74
C ALA A 85 8.76 -10.18 -18.15
N ILE A 86 9.84 -9.71 -18.77
CA ILE A 86 10.55 -8.50 -18.33
C ILE A 86 9.61 -7.28 -18.33
N SER A 87 8.80 -7.14 -19.37
CA SER A 87 7.88 -6.01 -19.53
C SER A 87 6.74 -6.06 -18.51
N PHE A 88 6.20 -7.25 -18.23
CA PHE A 88 5.20 -7.45 -17.19
C PHE A 88 5.75 -7.18 -15.80
N ASN A 89 6.92 -7.73 -15.46
CA ASN A 89 7.51 -7.55 -14.13
C ASN A 89 7.82 -6.07 -13.87
N ARG A 90 8.37 -5.33 -14.84
CA ARG A 90 8.54 -3.87 -14.73
C ARG A 90 7.21 -3.14 -14.48
N LYS A 91 6.13 -3.58 -15.14
CA LYS A 91 4.81 -2.97 -14.95
C LYS A 91 4.23 -3.29 -13.58
N ILE A 92 4.41 -4.52 -13.10
CA ILE A 92 4.02 -4.96 -11.76
C ILE A 92 4.76 -4.14 -10.71
N ASP A 93 6.09 -4.01 -10.82
CA ASP A 93 6.90 -3.21 -9.89
C ASP A 93 6.39 -1.77 -9.84
N GLY A 94 6.17 -1.14 -11.00
CA GLY A 94 5.63 0.22 -11.05
C GLY A 94 4.23 0.37 -10.45
N ILE A 95 3.39 -0.67 -10.50
CA ILE A 95 2.08 -0.68 -9.83
C ILE A 95 2.27 -0.78 -8.32
N VAL A 96 3.13 -1.69 -7.85
CA VAL A 96 3.41 -1.88 -6.42
C VAL A 96 4.02 -0.61 -5.81
N ASP A 97 4.97 0.03 -6.49
CA ASP A 97 5.55 1.30 -6.07
C ASP A 97 4.49 2.40 -5.97
N GLY A 98 3.56 2.44 -6.93
CA GLY A 98 2.40 3.33 -6.89
C GLY A 98 1.50 3.08 -5.67
N CYS A 99 1.24 1.81 -5.34
CA CYS A 99 0.47 1.44 -4.14
C CYS A 99 1.21 1.85 -2.86
N LYS A 100 2.53 1.64 -2.78
CA LYS A 100 3.36 2.06 -1.63
C LYS A 100 3.31 3.58 -1.43
N ALA A 101 3.43 4.36 -2.51
CA ALA A 101 3.29 5.81 -2.46
C ALA A 101 1.89 6.24 -1.99
N TYR A 102 0.84 5.56 -2.48
CA TYR A 102 -0.53 5.85 -2.08
C TYR A 102 -0.78 5.55 -0.59
N VAL A 103 -0.23 4.46 -0.05
CA VAL A 103 -0.27 4.16 1.39
C VAL A 103 0.40 5.26 2.21
N ALA A 104 1.55 5.77 1.77
CA ALA A 104 2.23 6.88 2.44
C ALA A 104 1.37 8.17 2.46
N ASP A 105 0.69 8.45 1.35
CA ASP A 105 -0.22 9.59 1.25
C ASP A 105 -1.46 9.44 2.15
N LEU A 106 -2.06 8.25 2.22
CA LEU A 106 -3.19 7.97 3.12
C LEU A 106 -2.79 8.13 4.60
N ASN A 107 -1.60 7.69 4.98
CA ASN A 107 -1.05 7.92 6.32
C ASN A 107 -0.90 9.43 6.61
N THR A 108 -0.39 10.20 5.65
CA THR A 108 -0.26 11.66 5.77
C THR A 108 -1.63 12.33 5.95
N ALA A 109 -2.66 11.86 5.23
CA ALA A 109 -4.03 12.33 5.40
C ALA A 109 -4.60 11.99 6.79
N ALA A 110 -4.39 10.77 7.28
CA ALA A 110 -4.82 10.34 8.60
C ALA A 110 -4.15 11.14 9.74
N GLU A 111 -2.88 11.53 9.57
CA GLU A 111 -2.19 12.43 10.51
C GLU A 111 -2.74 13.86 10.48
N SER A 112 -3.15 14.34 9.30
CA SER A 112 -3.81 15.63 9.17
C SER A 112 -5.15 15.66 9.89
N LEU A 113 -5.93 14.57 9.82
CA LEU A 113 -7.16 14.40 10.60
C LEU A 113 -6.91 14.32 12.11
N ALA A 114 -5.80 13.72 12.55
CA ALA A 114 -5.42 13.75 13.96
C ALA A 114 -5.13 15.17 14.45
N ALA A 115 -4.44 15.99 13.63
CA ALA A 115 -4.21 17.40 13.95
C ALA A 115 -5.53 18.19 14.03
N ILE A 116 -6.49 17.92 13.14
CA ILE A 116 -7.82 18.54 13.18
C ILE A 116 -8.59 18.10 14.43
N ALA A 117 -8.56 16.81 14.79
CA ALA A 117 -9.19 16.30 16.00
C ALA A 117 -8.67 17.02 17.26
N ARG A 118 -7.36 17.29 17.33
CA ARG A 118 -6.77 18.08 18.43
C ARG A 118 -7.29 19.51 18.46
N ASN A 119 -7.54 20.13 17.31
CA ASN A 119 -8.16 21.47 17.23
C ASN A 119 -9.62 21.48 17.68
N TYR A 120 -10.28 20.32 17.69
CA TYR A 120 -11.62 20.13 18.25
C TYR A 120 -11.60 19.73 19.73
N ASP A 121 -10.44 19.85 20.41
CA ASP A 121 -10.24 19.46 21.81
C ASP A 121 -10.57 17.97 22.10
N ILE A 122 -10.51 17.12 21.07
CA ILE A 122 -10.67 15.67 21.24
C ILE A 122 -9.44 15.14 21.98
N ALA A 123 -9.69 14.40 23.05
CA ALA A 123 -8.65 13.87 23.91
C ALA A 123 -7.72 12.88 23.18
N GLU A 124 -6.43 12.94 23.51
CA GLU A 124 -5.40 12.15 22.81
C GLU A 124 -5.64 10.64 22.97
N ASP A 125 -6.23 10.18 24.08
CA ASP A 125 -6.62 8.79 24.29
C ASP A 125 -7.67 8.32 23.28
N ALA A 126 -8.64 9.17 22.91
CA ALA A 126 -9.62 8.86 21.87
C ALA A 126 -8.96 8.81 20.47
N ILE A 127 -8.01 9.70 20.20
CA ILE A 127 -7.21 9.70 18.96
C ILE A 127 -6.36 8.43 18.87
N GLN A 128 -5.68 8.04 19.94
CA GLN A 128 -4.87 6.81 20.00
C GLN A 128 -5.75 5.57 19.90
N THR A 129 -6.92 5.57 20.54
CA THR A 129 -7.88 4.45 20.45
C THR A 129 -8.38 4.26 19.02
N SER A 130 -8.61 5.35 18.28
CA SER A 130 -8.97 5.26 16.85
C SER A 130 -7.85 4.64 15.99
N PHE A 131 -6.60 4.66 16.49
CA PHE A 131 -5.46 3.97 15.89
C PHE A 131 -5.40 2.50 16.30
N ALA A 132 -5.60 2.21 17.60
CA ALA A 132 -5.50 0.86 18.15
C ALA A 132 -6.56 -0.11 17.59
N SER A 133 -7.71 0.40 17.13
CA SER A 133 -8.71 -0.43 16.45
C SER A 133 -8.25 -1.00 15.10
N VAL A 134 -7.18 -0.43 14.54
CA VAL A 134 -6.57 -0.84 13.29
C VAL A 134 -5.24 -1.51 13.65
N SER A 135 -5.25 -2.85 13.78
CA SER A 135 -4.07 -3.64 14.17
C SER A 135 -2.92 -3.49 13.16
N LEU A 136 -2.13 -2.43 13.30
CA LEU A 136 -0.85 -2.25 12.63
C LEU A 136 0.19 -3.05 13.40
N THR A 137 0.61 -4.18 12.83
CA THR A 137 1.78 -4.90 13.32
C THR A 137 2.98 -4.32 12.58
N TRP A 138 3.85 -3.60 13.29
CA TRP A 138 5.11 -3.05 12.77
C TRP A 138 6.20 -4.12 12.71
#